data_AF-A0A920JH19-F1
#
_entry.id   AF-A0A920JH19-F1
#
_cell.length_a   1.000
_cell.length_b   1.000
_cell.length_c   1.000
_cell.angle_alpha   90.00
_cell.angle_beta   90.00
_cell.angle_gamma   90.00
#
_symmetry.space_group_name_H-M   'P 1'
#
loop_
_entity.id
_entity.type
_entity.pdbx_description
1 polymer ?
#
loop_
_entity_poly.entity_id
_entity_poly.type
_entity_poly.pdbx_seq_one_letter_code
_entity_poly.pdbx_strand_id
1 'polypeptide(L)'
;MGVPFARDMTKYHDDFTDEGKIKSVKDVIQFLLDNTTGIQNVKYEELAAKGFLRNKGSETTLHSKESPFFSEIYDNVREKTGYKTLTHRQQFYIDHDWFVKFDEALPGHKDALINEGYPMKMLMGHARQVSTACGVMIASFSAYKEESLMSMSIQKMQILRVLRMAS
;
A
#
# COMPACT_ATOMS: atom_id res chain seq x y z
N MET A 1 -7.48 18.96 -25.72
CA MET A 1 -8.91 19.28 -25.54
C MET A 1 -9.70 18.03 -25.87
N GLY A 2 -10.45 17.47 -24.91
CA GLY A 2 -11.27 16.29 -25.13
C GLY A 2 -12.48 16.65 -25.99
N VAL A 3 -12.67 15.93 -27.09
CA VAL A 3 -13.86 16.09 -27.93
C VAL A 3 -15.08 15.67 -27.09
N PRO A 4 -16.15 16.47 -26.99
CA PRO A 4 -17.34 16.06 -26.27
C PRO A 4 -17.94 14.85 -27.01
N PHE A 5 -17.87 13.68 -26.37
CA PHE A 5 -18.51 12.48 -26.90
C PHE A 5 -19.95 12.44 -26.40
N ALA A 6 -20.89 12.35 -27.35
CA ALA A 6 -22.31 12.19 -27.04
C ALA A 6 -22.56 10.76 -26.57
N ARG A 7 -23.10 10.59 -25.36
CA ARG A 7 -23.62 9.31 -24.86
C ARG A 7 -25.09 9.19 -25.21
N ASP A 8 -25.46 8.09 -25.87
CA ASP A 8 -26.85 7.74 -26.07
C ASP A 8 -27.39 7.03 -24.83
N MET A 9 -28.19 7.72 -24.04
CA MET A 9 -28.73 7.18 -22.79
C MET A 9 -29.87 6.18 -23.02
N THR A 10 -30.40 6.06 -24.25
CA THR A 10 -31.45 5.08 -24.56
C THR A 10 -30.92 3.65 -24.64
N LYS A 11 -29.62 3.50 -24.96
CA LYS A 11 -28.93 2.20 -25.06
C LYS A 11 -28.17 1.80 -23.80
N TYR A 12 -28.39 2.51 -22.69
CA TYR A 12 -27.63 2.32 -21.46
C TYR A 12 -27.61 0.87 -20.95
N HIS A 13 -28.75 0.19 -21.01
CA HIS A 13 -28.85 -1.21 -20.57
C HIS A 13 -28.08 -2.16 -21.51
N ASP A 14 -28.15 -1.92 -22.81
CA ASP A 14 -27.49 -2.76 -23.81
C ASP A 14 -25.97 -2.56 -23.73
N ASP A 15 -25.51 -1.31 -23.56
CA ASP A 15 -24.10 -0.99 -23.34
C ASP A 15 -23.57 -1.59 -22.02
N PHE A 16 -24.40 -1.61 -20.96
CA PHE A 16 -24.01 -2.18 -19.66
C PHE A 16 -23.90 -3.71 -19.68
N THR A 17 -24.74 -4.39 -20.46
CA THR A 17 -24.78 -5.86 -20.53
C THR A 17 -23.99 -6.45 -21.70
N ASP A 18 -23.26 -5.63 -22.45
CA ASP A 18 -22.62 -5.98 -23.72
C ASP A 18 -23.61 -6.68 -24.67
N GLU A 19 -24.70 -5.98 -24.98
CA GLU A 19 -25.80 -6.45 -25.84
C GLU A 19 -26.46 -7.73 -25.30
N GLY A 20 -26.55 -7.84 -23.97
CA GLY A 20 -27.15 -8.99 -23.29
C GLY A 20 -26.26 -10.24 -23.22
N LYS A 21 -24.96 -10.15 -23.51
CA LYS A 21 -24.01 -11.26 -23.28
C LYS A 21 -23.78 -11.52 -21.80
N ILE A 22 -23.81 -10.48 -20.98
CA ILE A 22 -23.63 -10.56 -19.53
C ILE A 22 -24.99 -10.48 -18.85
N LYS A 23 -25.48 -11.62 -18.33
CA LYS A 23 -26.79 -11.71 -17.67
C LYS A 23 -26.69 -12.03 -16.19
N SER A 24 -25.57 -12.60 -15.76
CA SER A 24 -25.38 -13.04 -14.38
C SER A 24 -24.00 -12.65 -13.85
N VAL A 25 -23.87 -12.66 -12.52
CA VAL A 25 -22.58 -12.44 -11.83
C VAL A 25 -21.54 -13.48 -12.28
N LYS A 26 -21.97 -14.70 -12.62
CA LYS A 26 -21.07 -15.73 -13.14
C LYS A 26 -20.46 -15.34 -14.48
N ASP A 27 -21.25 -14.74 -15.36
CA ASP A 27 -20.77 -14.26 -16.67
C ASP A 27 -19.80 -13.10 -16.49
N VAL A 28 -20.04 -12.22 -15.52
CA VAL A 28 -19.09 -11.16 -15.14
C VAL A 28 -17.77 -11.76 -14.66
N ILE A 29 -17.81 -12.77 -13.79
CA ILE A 29 -16.58 -13.40 -13.29
C ILE A 29 -15.83 -14.09 -14.42
N GLN A 30 -16.53 -14.81 -15.31
CA GLN A 30 -15.89 -15.45 -16.47
C GLN A 30 -15.29 -14.40 -17.41
N PHE A 31 -15.99 -13.31 -17.69
CA PHE A 31 -15.48 -12.19 -18.48
C PHE A 31 -14.20 -11.60 -17.88
N LEU A 32 -14.16 -11.41 -16.54
CA LEU A 32 -12.95 -10.93 -15.86
C LEU A 32 -11.80 -11.94 -15.94
N LEU A 33 -12.08 -13.24 -15.78
CA LEU A 33 -11.06 -14.30 -15.89
C LEU A 33 -10.47 -14.37 -17.31
N ASP A 34 -11.30 -14.18 -18.34
CA ASP A 34 -10.87 -14.29 -19.74
C ASP A 34 -10.09 -13.05 -20.23
N ASN A 35 -10.38 -11.87 -19.67
CA ASN A 35 -9.79 -10.60 -20.12
C ASN A 35 -8.68 -10.06 -19.20
N THR A 36 -8.41 -10.70 -18.07
CA THR A 36 -7.38 -10.25 -17.12
C THR A 36 -6.08 -10.99 -17.36
N THR A 37 -5.05 -10.28 -17.82
CA THR A 37 -3.69 -10.82 -17.99
C THR A 37 -3.01 -11.20 -16.67
N GLY A 38 -3.58 -10.79 -15.54
CA GLY A 38 -3.05 -10.98 -14.19
C GLY A 38 -3.41 -12.30 -13.51
N ILE A 39 -4.25 -13.14 -14.13
CA ILE A 39 -4.78 -14.37 -13.55
C ILE A 39 -4.59 -15.50 -14.56
N GLN A 40 -4.42 -16.73 -14.08
CA GLN A 40 -4.41 -17.90 -14.96
C GLN A 40 -5.77 -18.05 -15.66
N ASN A 41 -5.77 -18.32 -16.97
CA ASN A 41 -6.98 -18.60 -17.73
C ASN A 41 -7.63 -19.90 -17.22
N VAL A 42 -8.56 -19.77 -16.27
CA VAL A 42 -9.34 -20.86 -15.71
C VAL A 42 -10.82 -20.57 -15.88
N LYS A 43 -11.62 -21.64 -15.97
CA LYS A 43 -13.08 -21.50 -15.96
C LYS A 43 -13.58 -21.25 -14.55
N TYR A 44 -14.69 -20.52 -14.42
CA TYR A 44 -15.34 -20.26 -13.15
C TYR A 44 -15.56 -21.53 -12.31
N GLU A 45 -16.00 -22.64 -12.93
CA GLU A 45 -16.30 -23.88 -12.19
C GLU A 45 -15.05 -24.50 -11.56
N GLU A 46 -13.92 -24.40 -12.23
CA GLU A 46 -12.65 -24.91 -11.71
C GLU A 46 -12.17 -24.06 -10.53
N LEU A 47 -12.31 -22.74 -10.63
CA LEU A 47 -12.00 -21.80 -9.56
C LEU A 47 -12.91 -22.04 -8.35
N ALA A 48 -14.22 -22.19 -8.58
CA ALA A 48 -15.21 -22.42 -7.54
C ALA A 48 -14.97 -23.74 -6.80
N ALA A 49 -14.62 -24.81 -7.53
CA ALA A 49 -14.30 -26.10 -6.92
C ALA A 49 -13.02 -26.08 -6.08
N LYS A 50 -11.99 -25.33 -6.51
CA LYS A 50 -10.70 -25.23 -5.80
C LYS A 50 -10.72 -24.20 -4.65
N GLY A 51 -11.63 -23.23 -4.69
CA GLY A 51 -11.75 -22.14 -3.72
C GLY A 51 -10.72 -21.03 -3.90
N PHE A 52 -9.46 -21.36 -4.19
CA PHE A 52 -8.42 -20.41 -4.56
C PHE A 52 -7.39 -21.04 -5.49
N LEU A 53 -6.71 -20.19 -6.27
CA LEU A 53 -5.61 -20.58 -7.13
C LEU A 53 -4.39 -19.74 -6.81
N ARG A 54 -3.23 -20.39 -6.77
CA ARG A 54 -1.95 -19.70 -6.75
C ARG A 54 -1.52 -19.43 -8.19
N ASN A 55 -1.26 -18.17 -8.51
CA ASN A 55 -0.71 -17.80 -9.81
C ASN A 55 0.66 -18.46 -10.03
N LYS A 56 0.95 -18.84 -11.28
CA LYS A 56 2.23 -19.46 -11.65
C LYS A 56 3.36 -18.45 -11.42
N GLY A 57 4.55 -18.90 -11.08
CA GLY A 57 5.70 -18.01 -10.90
C GLY A 57 5.66 -17.14 -9.63
N SER A 58 4.68 -17.38 -8.74
CA SER A 58 4.53 -16.69 -7.45
C SER A 58 4.88 -17.59 -6.26
N GLU A 59 5.70 -18.62 -6.48
CA GLU A 59 6.04 -19.63 -5.48
C GLU A 59 6.96 -19.09 -4.37
N THR A 60 7.79 -18.10 -4.70
CA THR A 60 8.76 -17.48 -3.80
C THR A 60 8.46 -15.99 -3.60
N THR A 61 9.28 -15.31 -2.78
CA THR A 61 9.21 -13.87 -2.57
C THR A 61 9.64 -13.06 -3.79
N LEU A 62 10.32 -13.67 -4.76
CA LEU A 62 10.70 -13.06 -6.03
C LEU A 62 9.83 -13.66 -7.15
N HIS A 63 9.03 -12.81 -7.78
CA HIS A 63 8.20 -13.22 -8.91
C HIS A 63 9.08 -13.57 -10.11
N SER A 64 8.86 -14.76 -10.68
CA SER A 64 9.52 -15.16 -11.92
C SER A 64 8.85 -14.47 -13.12
N LYS A 65 9.48 -14.56 -14.30
CA LYS A 65 8.95 -14.01 -15.54
C LYS A 65 7.60 -14.62 -15.97
N GLU A 66 7.30 -15.82 -15.51
CA GLU A 66 6.01 -16.49 -15.76
C GLU A 66 4.91 -15.96 -14.84
N SER A 67 5.28 -15.17 -13.83
CA SER A 67 4.33 -14.60 -12.91
C SER A 67 3.55 -13.46 -13.55
N PRO A 68 2.22 -13.42 -13.37
CA PRO A 68 1.43 -12.25 -13.71
C PRO A 68 1.70 -11.03 -12.80
N PHE A 69 2.46 -11.22 -11.71
CA PHE A 69 2.83 -10.17 -10.79
C PHE A 69 4.12 -9.46 -11.20
N PHE A 70 4.46 -8.39 -10.48
CA PHE A 70 5.61 -7.53 -10.75
C PHE A 70 6.94 -8.33 -10.73
N SER A 71 7.41 -8.75 -11.91
CA SER A 71 8.69 -9.44 -12.12
C SER A 71 9.86 -8.48 -12.39
N GLU A 72 9.62 -7.17 -12.38
CA GLU A 72 10.57 -6.17 -12.88
C GLU A 72 11.92 -6.17 -12.15
N ILE A 73 11.94 -6.46 -10.84
CA ILE A 73 13.19 -6.57 -10.09
C ILE A 73 14.03 -7.74 -10.62
N TYR A 74 13.40 -8.88 -10.89
CA TYR A 74 14.07 -10.04 -11.47
C TYR A 74 14.62 -9.71 -12.86
N ASP A 75 13.78 -9.15 -13.75
CA ASP A 75 14.18 -8.85 -15.12
C ASP A 75 15.31 -7.80 -15.16
N ASN A 76 15.20 -6.74 -14.36
CA ASN A 76 16.19 -5.65 -14.39
C ASN A 76 17.53 -6.06 -13.76
N VAL A 77 17.52 -6.88 -12.70
CA VAL A 77 18.74 -7.30 -12.00
C VAL A 77 19.40 -8.51 -12.68
N ARG A 78 18.62 -9.52 -13.07
CA ARG A 78 19.13 -10.77 -13.66
C ARG A 78 19.27 -10.68 -15.18
N GLU A 79 18.19 -10.31 -15.87
CA GLU A 79 18.14 -10.23 -17.35
C GLU A 79 18.69 -8.90 -17.89
N LYS A 80 19.07 -7.97 -17.01
CA LYS A 80 19.67 -6.67 -17.34
C LYS A 80 18.80 -5.79 -18.23
N THR A 81 17.48 -5.92 -18.11
CA THR A 81 16.55 -4.97 -18.72
C THR A 81 16.63 -3.61 -18.00
N GLY A 82 16.43 -2.52 -18.74
CA GLY A 82 16.36 -1.19 -18.14
C GLY A 82 15.11 -1.05 -17.27
N TYR A 83 15.25 -0.39 -16.11
CA TYR A 83 14.08 -0.01 -15.30
C TYR A 83 13.14 0.90 -16.10
N LYS A 84 11.84 0.89 -15.77
CA LYS A 84 10.83 1.79 -16.35
C LYS A 84 10.90 3.20 -15.74
N THR A 85 12.10 3.74 -15.66
CA THR A 85 12.42 5.10 -15.18
C THR A 85 13.09 5.88 -16.31
N LEU A 86 13.16 7.20 -16.20
CA LEU A 86 13.81 8.06 -17.20
C LEU A 86 15.28 7.66 -17.45
N THR A 87 15.98 7.24 -16.41
CA THR A 87 17.40 6.85 -16.45
C THR A 87 17.65 5.37 -16.74
N HIS A 88 16.59 4.56 -16.89
CA HIS A 88 16.68 3.09 -17.00
C HIS A 88 17.41 2.39 -15.84
N ARG A 89 17.47 3.03 -14.67
CA ARG A 89 18.09 2.52 -13.44
C ARG A 89 17.16 2.77 -12.25
N GLN A 90 17.51 2.23 -11.08
CA GLN A 90 16.93 2.67 -9.83
C GLN A 90 17.30 4.15 -9.63
N GLN A 91 16.33 5.04 -9.85
CA GLN A 91 16.56 6.48 -9.93
C GLN A 91 16.37 7.11 -8.56
N PHE A 92 17.47 7.56 -7.94
CA PHE A 92 17.44 8.30 -6.68
C PHE A 92 17.43 9.81 -6.88
N TYR A 93 17.93 10.29 -8.03
CA TYR A 93 17.94 11.71 -8.37
C TYR A 93 16.76 12.06 -9.29
N ILE A 94 15.91 12.99 -8.87
CA ILE A 94 14.74 13.46 -9.65
C ILE A 94 14.97 14.93 -10.01
N ASP A 95 15.21 15.19 -11.29
CA ASP A 95 15.61 16.48 -11.85
C ASP A 95 14.43 17.38 -12.28
N HIS A 96 13.21 17.03 -11.89
CA HIS A 96 12.02 17.84 -12.19
C HIS A 96 12.02 19.13 -11.33
N ASP A 97 11.66 20.27 -11.94
CA ASP A 97 11.70 21.60 -11.31
C ASP A 97 11.05 21.66 -9.92
N TRP A 98 9.96 20.92 -9.71
CA TRP A 98 9.29 20.85 -8.41
C TRP A 98 10.17 20.17 -7.34
N PHE A 99 10.84 19.07 -7.66
CA PHE A 99 11.70 18.36 -6.71
C PHE A 99 12.93 19.19 -6.37
N VAL A 100 13.48 19.94 -7.34
CA VAL A 100 14.56 20.90 -7.07
C VAL A 100 14.07 22.04 -6.18
N LYS A 101 12.87 22.59 -6.46
CA LYS A 101 12.28 23.69 -5.69
C LYS A 101 12.01 23.33 -4.22
N PHE A 102 11.60 22.10 -3.94
CA PHE A 102 11.30 21.64 -2.57
C PHE A 102 12.48 20.96 -1.87
N ASP A 103 13.67 20.94 -2.51
CA ASP A 103 14.86 20.26 -1.98
C ASP A 103 14.57 18.76 -1.73
N GLU A 104 13.95 18.12 -2.72
CA GLU A 104 13.59 16.70 -2.77
C GLU A 104 14.23 16.00 -3.99
N ALA A 105 15.15 16.68 -4.68
CA ALA A 105 15.85 16.11 -5.84
C ALA A 105 16.70 14.87 -5.47
N LEU A 106 17.13 14.76 -4.22
CA LEU A 106 17.76 13.57 -3.63
C LEU A 106 16.96 13.11 -2.40
N PRO A 107 17.04 11.82 -2.02
CA PRO A 107 16.42 11.35 -0.79
C PRO A 107 17.07 12.05 0.41
N GLY A 108 16.24 12.71 1.21
CA GLY A 108 16.65 13.45 2.39
C GLY A 108 15.58 13.40 3.47
N HIS A 109 15.94 13.78 4.69
CA HIS A 109 14.98 13.90 5.79
C HIS A 109 14.17 15.19 5.65
N LYS A 110 12.84 15.09 5.78
CA LYS A 110 11.92 16.22 5.90
C LYS A 110 11.05 16.00 7.12
N ASP A 111 10.92 17.02 7.96
CA ASP A 111 10.04 16.94 9.13
C ASP A 111 8.58 16.84 8.70
N ALA A 112 7.80 16.07 9.46
CA ALA A 112 6.36 15.96 9.22
C ALA A 112 5.68 17.32 9.43
N LEU A 113 4.66 17.60 8.61
CA LEU A 113 3.80 18.77 8.78
C LEU A 113 3.18 18.80 10.19
N ILE A 114 3.16 19.98 10.82
CA ILE A 114 2.66 20.17 12.18
C ILE A 114 1.46 21.12 12.13
N ASN A 115 0.39 20.76 12.84
CA ASN A 115 -0.70 21.69 13.10
C ASN A 115 -0.34 22.57 14.29
N GLU A 116 -0.32 23.89 14.08
CA GLU A 116 -0.05 24.86 15.15
C GLU A 116 -1.07 24.71 16.30
N GLY A 117 -0.60 24.85 17.53
CA GLY A 117 -1.44 24.73 18.73
C GLY A 117 -1.68 23.30 19.24
N TYR A 118 -1.19 22.26 18.56
CA TYR A 118 -1.36 20.86 18.97
C TYR A 118 -0.01 20.16 19.18
N PRO A 119 0.39 19.84 20.42
CA PRO A 119 1.71 19.26 20.71
C PRO A 119 1.84 17.78 20.32
N MET A 120 0.71 17.07 20.14
CA MET A 120 0.70 15.65 19.80
C MET A 120 0.38 15.42 18.32
N LYS A 121 1.06 14.46 17.70
CA LYS A 121 0.79 14.00 16.33
C LYS A 121 -0.20 12.84 16.35
N MET A 122 -1.28 12.94 15.58
CA MET A 122 -2.24 11.86 15.41
C MET A 122 -1.69 10.84 14.40
N LEU A 123 -1.46 9.61 14.85
CA LEU A 123 -1.07 8.50 13.99
C LEU A 123 -2.28 7.57 13.82
N MET A 124 -2.51 7.13 12.59
CA MET A 124 -3.56 6.16 12.26
C MET A 124 -2.92 4.89 11.69
N GLY A 125 -3.42 3.74 12.12
CA GLY A 125 -3.04 2.43 11.60
C GLY A 125 -4.28 1.56 11.39
N HIS A 126 -4.18 0.57 10.52
CA HIS A 126 -5.23 -0.43 10.38
C HIS A 126 -5.36 -1.24 11.67
N ALA A 127 -6.59 -1.35 12.18
CA ALA A 127 -6.88 -2.13 13.38
C ALA A 127 -6.79 -3.62 13.05
N ARG A 128 -6.15 -4.42 13.92
CA ARG A 128 -6.12 -5.89 13.79
C ARG A 128 -7.53 -6.48 13.77
N GLN A 129 -8.42 -5.87 14.54
CA GLN A 129 -9.74 -6.40 14.85
C GLN A 129 -10.69 -6.31 13.67
N VAL A 130 -10.44 -5.41 12.71
CA VAL A 130 -11.42 -5.12 11.67
C VAL A 130 -10.81 -4.70 10.34
N SER A 131 -11.41 -5.19 9.25
CA SER A 131 -11.19 -4.66 7.91
C SER A 131 -11.95 -3.35 7.70
N THR A 132 -11.18 -2.27 7.62
CA THR A 132 -11.53 -0.93 7.10
C THR A 132 -12.75 -0.22 7.69
N ALA A 133 -13.98 -0.56 7.29
CA ALA A 133 -15.19 0.20 7.65
C ALA A 133 -16.13 -0.55 8.62
N CYS A 134 -15.91 -1.86 8.83
CA CYS A 134 -16.72 -2.62 9.78
C CYS A 134 -16.27 -2.36 11.25
N GLY A 135 -15.29 -1.46 11.45
CA GLY A 135 -14.54 -1.33 12.68
C GLY A 135 -14.07 0.07 12.94
N VAL A 136 -14.45 0.56 14.10
CA VAL A 136 -14.17 1.89 14.64
C VAL A 136 -12.69 2.24 14.56
N MET A 137 -12.41 3.50 14.19
CA MET A 137 -11.08 4.09 14.17
C MET A 137 -10.38 3.94 15.52
N ILE A 138 -9.25 3.20 15.55
CA ILE A 138 -8.33 3.20 16.69
C ILE A 138 -7.25 4.23 16.40
N ALA A 139 -7.46 5.46 16.88
CA ALA A 139 -6.41 6.48 16.92
C ALA A 139 -5.42 6.14 18.04
N SER A 140 -4.18 5.82 17.69
CA SER A 140 -3.13 5.62 18.69
C SER A 140 -2.39 6.94 18.91
N PHE A 141 -2.59 7.54 20.07
CA PHE A 141 -1.75 8.66 20.53
C PHE A 141 -0.41 8.09 21.01
N SER A 142 0.64 8.32 20.23
CA SER A 142 2.01 8.03 20.67
C SER A 142 2.51 9.20 21.53
N ALA A 143 2.22 9.16 22.83
CA ALA A 143 2.92 10.00 23.80
C ALA A 143 4.26 9.33 24.13
N TYR A 144 5.34 10.02 23.80
CA TYR A 144 6.73 9.62 24.06
C TYR A 144 6.92 9.19 25.52
N LYS A 145 7.30 7.91 25.69
CA LYS A 145 7.62 7.27 26.97
C LYS A 145 9.06 7.59 27.37
N GLU A 146 9.36 8.88 27.61
CA GLU A 146 10.67 9.31 28.11
C GLU A 146 10.64 9.92 29.52
N GLU A 147 9.49 10.38 30.02
CA GLU A 147 9.43 10.96 31.37
C GLU A 147 9.33 9.94 32.51
N SER A 148 8.91 8.69 32.24
CA SER A 148 8.75 7.69 33.31
C SER A 148 10.06 7.05 33.79
N LEU A 149 11.14 7.12 32.99
CA LEU A 149 12.44 6.57 33.38
C LEU A 149 13.25 7.55 34.23
N MET A 150 13.03 8.85 34.07
CA MET A 150 13.76 9.87 34.84
C MET A 150 13.18 10.05 36.26
N SER A 151 11.86 9.90 36.46
CA SER A 151 11.25 9.98 37.80
C SER A 151 11.59 8.78 38.69
N MET A 152 11.71 7.58 38.11
CA MET A 152 12.11 6.36 38.85
C MET A 152 13.58 6.38 39.31
N SER A 153 14.46 7.06 38.56
CA SER A 153 15.87 7.25 38.94
C SER A 153 16.02 8.21 40.13
N ILE A 154 15.26 9.31 40.12
CA ILE A 154 15.30 10.33 41.18
C ILE A 154 14.70 9.80 42.49
N GLN A 155 13.58 9.07 42.44
CA GLN A 155 13.00 8.45 43.63
C GLN A 155 13.91 7.37 44.25
N LYS A 156 14.58 6.55 43.43
CA LYS A 156 15.55 5.57 43.95
C LYS A 156 16.79 6.23 44.56
N MET A 157 17.26 7.34 44.00
CA MET A 157 18.38 8.10 44.58
C MET A 157 18.00 8.79 45.90
N GLN A 158 16.80 9.35 46.03
CA GLN A 158 16.36 9.95 47.30
C GLN A 158 16.18 8.90 48.40
N ILE A 159 15.64 7.72 48.09
CA ILE A 159 15.44 6.64 49.08
C ILE A 159 16.79 6.07 49.56
N LEU A 160 17.77 5.88 48.67
CA LEU A 160 19.11 5.43 49.06
C LEU A 160 19.88 6.46 49.90
N ARG A 161 19.62 7.76 49.71
CA ARG A 161 20.23 8.83 50.51
C ARG A 161 19.67 8.87 51.93
N VAL A 162 18.38 8.61 52.11
CA VAL A 162 17.73 8.50 53.43
C VAL A 162 18.21 7.27 54.19
N LEU A 163 18.39 6.13 53.51
CA LEU A 163 18.88 4.89 54.13
C LEU A 163 20.36 4.93 54.55
N ARG A 164 21.21 5.74 53.89
CA ARG A 164 22.62 5.92 54.29
C ARG A 164 22.84 6.91 55.43
N MET A 165 21.86 7.75 55.77
CA MET A 165 21.96 8.65 56.94
C MET A 165 21.42 8.01 58.23
N ALA A 166 20.85 6.81 58.13
CA ALA A 166 20.23 6.09 59.26
C ALA A 166 21.05 4.89 59.76
N SER A 167 22.31 4.75 59.34
CA SER A 167 23.31 3.84 59.92
C SER A 167 24.50 4.63 60.45
#